data_AF-A0A965PIY1-F1
#
_entry.id   AF-A0A965PIY1-F1
#
_cell.length_a   1.000
_cell.length_b   1.000
_cell.length_c   1.000
_cell.angle_alpha   90.00
_cell.angle_beta   90.00
_cell.angle_gamma   90.00
#
_symmetry.space_group_name_H-M   'P 1'
#
loop_
_entity.id
_entity.type
_entity.pdbx_description
1 polymer ?
#
loop_
_entity_poly.entity_id
_entity_poly.type
_entity_poly.pdbx_seq_one_letter_code
_entity_poly.pdbx_strand_id
1 'polypeptide(L)'
;MAHYAFLEQESDGRWIVREVIVGRDEDEGVDWEQHYAEIRGLRCLRTSYWTRDGINTRTGGAGFRGNYAGISYVYDEARDEFLPPDQPANTR
;
A
#
# COMPACT_ATOMS: atom_id res chain seq x y z
N MET A 1 -12.85 -6.17 6.57
CA MET A 1 -11.45 -6.10 6.98
C MET A 1 -10.66 -5.39 5.89
N ALA A 2 -9.90 -4.36 6.24
CA ALA A 2 -9.04 -3.64 5.29
C ALA A 2 -7.58 -4.11 5.41
N HIS A 3 -6.80 -3.91 4.35
CA HIS A 3 -5.36 -4.21 4.38
C HIS A 3 -4.58 -2.90 4.53
N TYR A 4 -3.47 -2.94 5.25
CA TYR A 4 -2.62 -1.80 5.51
C TYR A 4 -1.17 -2.17 5.22
N ALA A 5 -0.48 -1.33 4.47
CA ALA A 5 0.93 -1.45 4.18
C ALA A 5 1.72 -0.49 5.06
N PHE A 6 2.78 -0.99 5.68
CA PHE A 6 3.78 -0.18 6.38
C PHE A 6 4.96 0.07 5.45
N LEU A 7 5.29 1.35 5.31
CA LEU A 7 6.32 1.84 4.42
C LEU A 7 7.42 2.48 5.25
N GLU A 8 8.64 2.18 4.83
CA GLU A 8 9.85 2.80 5.34
C GLU A 8 10.51 3.57 4.19
N GLN A 9 11.06 4.74 4.50
CA GLN A 9 11.81 5.51 3.52
C GLN A 9 13.25 4.98 3.47
N GLU A 10 13.69 4.58 2.28
CA GLU A 10 15.10 4.26 2.02
C GLU A 10 15.93 5.54 1.91
N SER A 11 17.26 5.40 2.01
CA SER A 11 18.21 6.53 1.95
C SER A 11 18.15 7.35 0.65
N ASP A 12 17.59 6.78 -0.42
CA ASP A 12 17.40 7.43 -1.71
C ASP A 12 16.05 8.14 -1.86
N GLY A 13 15.24 8.18 -0.79
CA GLY A 13 13.95 8.85 -0.74
C GLY A 13 12.76 8.00 -1.20
N ARG A 14 12.97 6.75 -1.62
CA ARG A 14 11.88 5.85 -2.02
C ARG A 14 11.15 5.27 -0.81
N TRP A 15 9.82 5.18 -0.90
CA TRP A 15 8.99 4.51 0.10
C TRP A 15 8.84 3.03 -0.25
N ILE A 16 9.41 2.16 0.58
CA ILE A 16 9.38 0.70 0.37
C ILE A 16 8.46 0.05 1.38
N VAL A 17 7.56 -0.82 0.89
CA VAL A 17 6.67 -1.61 1.73
C VAL A 17 7.47 -2.68 2.48
N ARG A 18 7.44 -2.64 3.80
CA ARG A 18 8.11 -3.60 4.68
C ARG A 18 7.20 -4.70 5.18
N GLU A 19 5.95 -4.35 5.47
CA GLU A 19 4.97 -5.24 6.08
C GLU A 19 3.59 -4.89 5.53
N VAL A 20 2.73 -5.91 5.36
CA VAL A 20 1.32 -5.74 5.01
C VAL A 20 0.50 -6.52 6.03
N ILE A 21 -0.44 -5.84 6.70
CA ILE A 21 -1.31 -6.44 7.70
C ILE A 21 -2.77 -6.36 7.29
N VAL A 22 -3.58 -7.19 7.91
CA VAL A 22 -5.03 -7.05 7.86
C VAL A 22 -5.47 -6.35 9.14
N GLY A 23 -6.10 -5.18 8.99
CA GLY A 23 -6.54 -4.33 10.09
C GLY A 23 -8.05 -4.23 10.20
N ARG A 24 -8.48 -3.27 11.02
CA ARG A 24 -9.88 -2.83 11.13
C ARG A 24 -10.42 -2.40 9.76
N ASP A 25 -11.72 -2.59 9.54
CA ASP A 25 -12.37 -1.83 8.48
C ASP A 25 -12.41 -0.36 8.87
N GLU A 26 -12.48 0.51 7.87
CA GLU A 26 -12.69 1.92 8.16
C GLU A 26 -14.10 2.14 8.69
N ASP A 27 -14.12 2.55 9.94
CA ASP A 27 -15.30 2.99 10.66
C ASP A 27 -15.28 4.53 10.61
N GLU A 28 -16.45 5.17 10.49
CA GLU A 28 -16.54 6.63 10.41
C GLU A 28 -15.92 7.29 11.65
N GLY A 29 -14.91 8.14 11.43
CA GLY A 29 -14.31 8.99 12.47
C GLY A 29 -12.96 8.52 13.02
N VAL A 30 -12.40 7.41 12.54
CA VAL A 30 -11.04 6.97 12.91
C VAL A 30 -10.16 6.90 11.67
N ASP A 31 -9.09 7.69 11.65
CA ASP A 31 -8.02 7.54 10.67
C ASP A 31 -7.13 6.37 11.12
N TRP A 32 -7.42 5.19 10.59
CA TRP A 32 -6.67 3.98 10.91
C TRP A 32 -5.28 3.99 10.29
N GLU A 33 -5.06 4.70 9.17
CA GLU A 33 -3.72 4.91 8.62
C GLU A 33 -2.85 5.66 9.62
N GLN A 34 -3.34 6.78 10.16
CA GLN A 34 -2.63 7.53 11.19
C GLN A 34 -2.45 6.70 12.47
N HIS A 35 -3.49 6.01 12.94
CA HIS A 35 -3.43 5.21 14.16
C HIS A 35 -2.36 4.11 14.08
N TYR A 36 -2.32 3.37 12.97
CA TYR A 36 -1.32 2.34 12.78
C TYR A 36 0.08 2.91 12.52
N ALA A 37 0.17 4.07 11.86
CA ALA A 37 1.44 4.77 11.66
C ALA A 37 2.07 5.19 13.00
N GLU A 38 1.27 5.75 13.92
CA GLU A 38 1.72 6.16 15.25
C GLU A 38 2.18 4.97 16.09
N ILE A 39 1.45 3.85 16.05
CA ILE A 39 1.79 2.64 16.80
C ILE A 39 3.10 2.01 16.29
N ARG A 40 3.29 1.97 14.97
CA ARG A 40 4.45 1.31 14.35
C ARG A 40 5.66 2.23 14.18
N GLY A 41 5.48 3.55 14.21
CA GLY A 41 6.53 4.51 13.87
C GLY A 41 6.93 4.47 12.40
N LEU A 42 6.05 3.96 11.53
CA LEU A 42 6.26 3.82 10.09
C LEU A 42 5.11 4.48 9.35
N ARG A 43 5.33 4.90 8.10
CA ARG A 43 4.22 5.41 7.29
C ARG A 43 3.26 4.25 7.02
N CYS A 44 1.97 4.43 7.29
CA CYS A 44 0.96 3.43 7.03
C CYS A 44 0.04 3.93 5.92
N LEU A 45 -0.25 3.08 4.93
CA LEU A 45 -1.18 3.38 3.84
C LEU A 45 -2.10 2.18 3.65
N ARG A 46 -3.40 2.43 3.55
CA ARG A 46 -4.41 1.41 3.28
C ARG A 46 -4.28 0.94 1.84
N THR A 47 -4.48 -0.36 1.67
CA THR A 47 -4.45 -1.05 0.38
C THR A 47 -5.63 -2.03 0.30
N SER A 48 -5.99 -2.43 -0.91
CA SER A 48 -7.13 -3.32 -1.14
C SER A 48 -6.74 -4.42 -2.11
N TYR A 49 -6.91 -5.67 -1.69
CA TYR A 49 -6.61 -6.85 -2.49
C TYR A 49 -7.36 -6.85 -3.83
N TRP A 50 -8.56 -6.27 -3.85
CA TRP A 50 -9.40 -6.22 -5.03
C TRP A 50 -9.10 -5.04 -5.94
N THR A 51 -8.09 -4.22 -5.65
CA THR A 51 -7.77 -3.08 -6.50
C THR A 51 -6.61 -3.41 -7.43
N ARG A 52 -6.83 -3.23 -8.73
CA ARG A 52 -5.81 -3.39 -9.76
C ARG A 52 -6.01 -2.30 -10.81
N ASP A 53 -4.94 -1.61 -11.17
CA ASP A 53 -4.96 -0.52 -12.14
C ASP A 53 -6.00 0.57 -11.80
N GLY A 54 -6.11 0.89 -10.50
CA GLY A 54 -7.08 1.86 -9.98
C GLY A 54 -8.54 1.40 -10.05
N ILE A 55 -8.81 0.15 -10.43
CA ILE A 55 -10.15 -0.41 -10.55
C ILE A 55 -10.37 -1.45 -9.46
N ASN A 56 -11.50 -1.33 -8.75
CA ASN A 56 -11.96 -2.37 -7.86
C ASN A 56 -12.52 -3.54 -8.70
N THR A 57 -11.75 -4.61 -8.83
CA THR A 57 -12.08 -5.82 -9.60
C THR A 57 -13.34 -6.54 -9.13
N ARG A 58 -13.86 -6.26 -7.92
CA ARG A 58 -15.09 -6.84 -7.40
C ARG A 58 -16.34 -6.03 -7.74
N THR A 59 -16.23 -4.70 -7.76
CA THR A 59 -17.38 -3.81 -8.03
C THR A 59 -17.35 -3.17 -9.42
N GLY A 60 -16.21 -3.22 -10.11
CA GLY A 60 -15.95 -2.52 -11.37
C GLY A 60 -15.82 -1.00 -11.21
N GLY A 61 -15.85 -0.48 -9.98
CA GLY A 61 -15.77 0.95 -9.67
C GLY A 61 -14.35 1.42 -9.39
N ALA A 62 -14.23 2.66 -8.91
CA ALA A 62 -12.96 3.23 -8.47
C ALA A 62 -12.36 2.39 -7.33
N GLY A 63 -11.10 2.02 -7.54
CA GLY A 63 -10.24 1.44 -6.53
C GLY A 63 -9.81 2.48 -5.48
N PHE A 64 -9.37 2.01 -4.32
CA PHE A 64 -8.87 2.90 -3.26
C PHE A 64 -7.52 3.55 -3.64
N ARG A 65 -6.59 2.74 -4.14
CA ARG A 65 -5.24 3.10 -4.63
C ARG A 65 -4.87 2.17 -5.77
N GLY A 66 -4.01 2.59 -6.70
CA GLY A 66 -3.76 1.90 -7.98
C GLY A 66 -3.68 0.37 -7.91
N ASN A 67 -2.73 -0.17 -7.15
CA ASN A 67 -2.53 -1.61 -6.99
C ASN A 67 -2.54 -2.05 -5.52
N TYR A 68 -2.69 -3.36 -5.30
CA TYR A 68 -2.46 -3.96 -3.98
C TYR A 68 -0.97 -3.88 -3.59
N ALA A 69 -0.69 -3.52 -2.33
CA ALA A 69 0.68 -3.44 -1.83
C ALA A 69 1.26 -4.84 -1.59
N GLY A 70 2.46 -5.09 -2.11
CA GLY A 70 3.28 -6.26 -1.78
C GLY A 70 4.53 -5.87 -1.01
N ILE A 71 5.10 -6.79 -0.25
CA ILE A 71 6.41 -6.59 0.39
C ILE A 71 7.44 -6.26 -0.70
N SER A 72 8.31 -5.29 -0.43
CA SER A 72 9.30 -4.71 -1.35
C SER A 72 8.74 -3.88 -2.50
N TYR A 73 7.44 -3.60 -2.54
CA TYR A 73 6.87 -2.67 -3.51
C TYR A 73 7.29 -1.24 -3.17
N VAL A 74 7.44 -0.41 -4.20
CA VAL A 74 7.71 1.01 -4.08
C VAL A 74 6.39 1.75 -4.18
N TYR A 75 6.15 2.70 -3.29
CA TYR A 75 4.98 3.56 -3.37
C TYR A 75 5.28 4.83 -4.16
N ASP A 76 4.53 5.04 -5.24
CA ASP A 76 4.60 6.23 -6.09
C ASP A 76 3.53 7.23 -5.62
N GLU A 77 3.96 8.30 -4.96
CA GLU A 77 3.07 9.35 -4.44
C GLU A 77 2.38 10.16 -5.53
N ALA A 78 2.96 10.24 -6.74
CA ALA A 78 2.39 10.99 -7.85
C ALA A 78 1.25 10.22 -8.53
N ARG A 79 1.33 8.88 -8.54
CA ARG A 79 0.31 7.98 -9.11
C ARG A 79 -0.65 7.39 -8.09
N ASP A 80 -0.37 7.58 -6.80
CA ASP A 80 -1.11 6.96 -5.71
C ASP A 80 -1.17 5.42 -5.86
N GLU A 81 -0.02 4.83 -6.20
CA GLU A 81 0.09 3.44 -6.63
C GLU A 81 1.27 2.69 -6.01
N PHE A 82 1.07 1.41 -5.73
CA PHE A 82 2.14 0.50 -5.34
C PHE A 82 2.71 -0.19 -6.58
N LEU A 83 3.97 0.11 -6.88
CA LEU A 83 4.71 -0.46 -7.98
C LEU A 83 5.51 -1.68 -7.50
N PRO A 84 5.45 -2.82 -8.21
CA PRO A 84 6.31 -3.94 -7.90
C PRO A 84 7.78 -3.51 -7.97
N PRO A 85 8.68 -4.10 -7.16
CA PRO A 85 10.11 -3.83 -7.30
C PRO A 85 10.53 -4.17 -8.73
N ASP A 86 11.44 -3.37 -9.30
CA ASP A 86 12.11 -3.74 -10.54
C ASP A 86 12.70 -5.14 -10.34
N GLN A 87 12.15 -6.13 -11.04
CA GLN A 87 12.75 -7.46 -11.04
C GLN A 87 14.18 -7.28 -11.53
N PRO A 88 15.20 -7.83 -10.84
CA PRO A 88 16.49 -7.97 -11.49
C PRO A 88 16.24 -8.79 -12.75
N ALA A 89 16.49 -8.18 -13.91
CA ALA A 89 16.34 -8.84 -15.19
C ALA A 89 17.04 -10.19 -15.08
N ASN A 90 16.25 -11.26 -15.23
CA ASN A 90 16.72 -12.63 -15.13
C ASN A 90 17.72 -12.85 -16.28
N THR A 91 18.99 -12.53 -16.03
CA THR A 91 20.09 -12.77 -16.97
C THR A 91 20.41 -14.24 -16.81
N ARG A 92 19.74 -15.05 -17.64
CA ARG A 92 20.11 -16.43 -17.92
C ARG A 92 21.41 -16.47 -18.73
#